data_AF-A0A0S8GR65-F1
#
_entry.id   AF-A0A0S8GR65-F1
#
_cell.length_a   1.000
_cell.length_b   1.000
_cell.length_c   1.000
_cell.angle_alpha   90.00
_cell.angle_beta   90.00
_cell.angle_gamma   90.00
#
_symmetry.space_group_name_H-M   'P 1'
#
loop_
_entity.id
_entity.type
_entity.pdbx_description
1 polymer ?
#
loop_
_entity_poly.entity_id
_entity_poly.type
_entity_poly.pdbx_seq_one_letter_code
_entity_poly.pdbx_strand_id
1 'polypeptide(L)'
;MYISFCRIAHGRNCKGFTLLELAITMAIIGLLTVSVVGLYAAVAKRQREVKTKKEMESIREAVLGYYQNYLVLPSPDSGYLVPIDDLDLPPTAQTDEIYTGRYYAYVATNDGTPFSELKVDGQSIGNTAVILISSGVNLTFEENNADLTDGEYTQDGTTADFDDILICLSANELASAIAWRREIEEEVAVSNQAATILAENDDDADGLVDEDLGGECGVDDPPGNCDGITDWNLVSGVQSLINAGLVSNPDHIVDPWGTEYCWDSVNHKFYSAGPNKTDEGCGGDDICP
;
A
#
# COMPACT_ATOMS: atom_id res chain seq x y z
N MET A 1 -40.67 -27.85 -29.49
CA MET A 1 -40.68 -28.47 -28.16
C MET A 1 -42.06 -28.26 -27.56
N TYR A 2 -42.93 -29.27 -27.62
CA TYR A 2 -44.32 -29.17 -27.16
C TYR A 2 -44.39 -29.58 -25.69
N ILE A 3 -44.71 -28.62 -24.82
CA ILE A 3 -44.92 -28.89 -23.40
C ILE A 3 -46.33 -29.48 -23.26
N SER A 4 -46.36 -30.81 -23.14
CA SER A 4 -47.55 -31.61 -22.87
C SER A 4 -47.95 -31.44 -21.40
N PHE A 5 -49.09 -30.79 -21.16
CA PHE A 5 -49.64 -30.67 -19.81
C PHE A 5 -50.30 -31.98 -19.37
N CYS A 6 -49.71 -32.59 -18.35
CA CYS A 6 -50.19 -33.79 -17.70
C CYS A 6 -51.51 -33.52 -16.96
N ARG A 7 -52.51 -34.35 -17.22
CA ARG A 7 -53.82 -34.36 -16.57
C ARG A 7 -53.66 -35.00 -15.18
N ILE A 8 -53.69 -34.21 -14.11
CA ILE A 8 -53.73 -34.73 -12.74
C ILE A 8 -55.19 -34.95 -12.35
N ALA A 9 -55.55 -36.22 -12.12
CA ALA A 9 -56.77 -36.64 -11.45
C ALA A 9 -56.40 -37.25 -10.09
N HIS A 10 -56.80 -36.62 -8.98
CA HIS A 10 -57.32 -37.26 -7.76
C HIS A 10 -57.65 -36.22 -6.68
N GLY A 11 -58.80 -36.42 -6.04
CA GLY A 11 -59.47 -35.45 -5.17
C GLY A 11 -58.72 -35.17 -3.87
N ARG A 12 -58.05 -34.02 -3.83
CA ARG A 12 -57.85 -33.26 -2.59
C ARG A 12 -58.92 -32.19 -2.56
N ASN A 13 -59.60 -32.02 -1.42
CA ASN A 13 -60.50 -30.89 -1.19
C ASN A 13 -59.67 -29.60 -1.29
N CYS A 14 -59.60 -29.02 -2.48
CA CYS A 14 -58.99 -27.73 -2.73
C CYS A 14 -59.85 -26.69 -2.02
N LYS A 15 -59.51 -26.40 -0.76
CA LYS A 15 -59.97 -25.21 -0.06
C LYS A 15 -59.41 -24.03 -0.86
N GLY A 16 -60.25 -23.40 -1.68
CA GLY A 16 -59.88 -22.17 -2.37
C GLY A 16 -59.52 -21.10 -1.36
N PHE A 17 -58.50 -20.29 -1.66
CA PHE A 17 -58.16 -19.12 -0.87
C PHE A 17 -59.38 -18.21 -0.75
N THR A 18 -59.68 -17.80 0.48
CA THR A 18 -60.77 -16.85 0.67
C THR A 18 -60.34 -15.48 0.16
N LEU A 19 -61.26 -14.70 -0.40
CA LEU A 19 -60.97 -13.34 -0.88
C LEU A 19 -60.38 -12.46 0.23
N LEU A 20 -60.84 -12.69 1.46
CA LEU A 20 -60.35 -12.02 2.67
C LEU A 20 -58.88 -12.35 2.98
N GLU A 21 -58.47 -13.60 2.83
CA GLU A 21 -57.08 -14.03 3.04
C GLU A 21 -56.13 -13.38 2.01
N LEU A 22 -56.58 -13.24 0.77
CA LEU A 22 -55.83 -12.53 -0.26
C LEU A 22 -55.75 -11.02 0.01
N ALA A 23 -56.83 -10.41 0.51
CA ALA A 23 -56.83 -8.98 0.86
C ALA A 23 -55.87 -8.68 2.03
N ILE A 24 -55.84 -9.51 3.07
CA ILE A 24 -54.94 -9.35 4.22
C ILE A 24 -53.48 -9.53 3.80
N THR A 25 -53.16 -10.54 2.98
CA THR A 25 -51.80 -10.76 2.49
C THR A 25 -51.29 -9.61 1.63
N MET A 26 -52.11 -9.05 0.74
CA MET A 26 -51.72 -7.87 -0.03
C MET A 26 -51.51 -6.64 0.86
N ALA A 27 -52.33 -6.45 1.90
CA ALA A 27 -52.13 -5.36 2.86
C ALA A 27 -50.81 -5.50 3.63
N ILE A 28 -50.44 -6.72 4.06
CA ILE A 28 -49.17 -6.98 4.75
C ILE A 28 -47.98 -6.77 3.81
N ILE A 29 -48.04 -7.25 2.56
CA ILE A 29 -46.98 -7.05 1.57
C ILE A 29 -46.80 -5.56 1.25
N GLY A 30 -47.90 -4.81 1.11
CA GLY A 30 -47.85 -3.36 0.91
C GLY A 30 -47.16 -2.62 2.05
N LEU A 31 -47.43 -3.02 3.30
CA LEU A 31 -46.79 -2.41 4.46
C LEU A 31 -45.29 -2.77 4.58
N LEU A 32 -44.94 -4.03 4.30
CA LEU A 32 -43.54 -4.50 4.33
C LEU A 32 -42.70 -3.84 3.23
N THR A 33 -43.23 -3.71 2.01
CA THR A 33 -42.49 -3.15 0.88
C THR A 33 -42.09 -1.69 1.12
N VAL A 34 -42.98 -0.85 1.68
CA VAL A 34 -42.64 0.55 2.01
C VAL A 34 -41.52 0.64 3.05
N SER A 35 -41.50 -0.27 4.03
CA SER A 35 -40.50 -0.26 5.10
C SER A 35 -39.09 -0.64 4.60
N VAL A 36 -39.00 -1.52 3.60
CA VAL A 36 -37.71 -2.03 3.08
C VAL A 36 -36.98 -1.00 2.20
N VAL A 37 -37.71 -0.15 1.47
CA VAL A 37 -37.10 0.80 0.52
C VAL A 37 -36.16 1.80 1.20
N GLY A 38 -36.55 2.34 2.36
CA GLY A 38 -35.72 3.31 3.09
C GLY A 38 -34.41 2.71 3.61
N LEU A 39 -34.46 1.47 4.11
CA LEU A 39 -33.26 0.76 4.57
C LEU A 39 -32.32 0.45 3.40
N TYR A 40 -32.86 0.03 2.26
CA TYR A 40 -32.07 -0.27 1.08
C TYR A 40 -31.31 0.96 0.57
N ALA A 41 -31.95 2.14 0.53
CA ALA A 41 -31.30 3.39 0.12
C ALA A 41 -30.13 3.75 1.05
N ALA A 42 -30.30 3.62 2.37
CA ALA A 42 -29.24 3.91 3.34
C ALA A 42 -28.06 2.92 3.24
N VAL A 43 -28.35 1.62 3.04
CA VAL A 43 -27.30 0.59 2.85
C VAL A 43 -26.55 0.83 1.54
N ALA A 44 -27.27 1.12 0.45
CA ALA A 44 -26.66 1.42 -0.83
C ALA A 44 -25.73 2.65 -0.73
N LYS A 45 -26.16 3.74 -0.06
CA LYS A 45 -25.32 4.92 0.18
C LYS A 45 -24.01 4.56 0.90
N ARG A 46 -24.07 3.82 2.00
CA ARG A 46 -22.87 3.37 2.74
C ARG A 46 -21.95 2.47 1.92
N GLN A 47 -22.52 1.56 1.12
CA GLN A 47 -21.71 0.68 0.25
C GLN A 47 -20.93 1.49 -0.78
N ARG A 48 -21.53 2.55 -1.31
CA ARG A 48 -20.87 3.46 -2.25
C ARG A 48 -19.73 4.23 -1.59
N GLU A 49 -19.97 4.84 -0.43
CA GLU A 49 -18.93 5.53 0.35
C GLU A 49 -17.74 4.61 0.68
N VAL A 50 -18.01 3.36 1.10
CA VAL A 50 -16.94 2.38 1.40
C VAL A 50 -16.16 2.01 0.14
N LYS A 51 -16.84 1.85 -0.99
CA LYS A 51 -16.17 1.54 -2.27
C LYS A 51 -15.35 2.75 -2.76
N THR A 52 -15.87 3.97 -2.70
CA THR A 52 -15.12 5.21 -3.00
C THR A 52 -13.88 5.33 -2.12
N LYS A 53 -14.01 5.14 -0.80
CA LYS A 53 -12.85 5.15 0.11
C LYS A 53 -11.81 4.13 -0.30
N LYS A 54 -12.22 2.90 -0.63
CA LYS A 54 -11.31 1.85 -1.08
C LYS A 54 -10.55 2.23 -2.37
N GLU A 55 -11.22 2.88 -3.32
CA GLU A 55 -10.59 3.36 -4.56
C GLU A 55 -9.60 4.50 -4.27
N MET A 56 -9.99 5.45 -3.41
CA MET A 56 -9.11 6.54 -2.96
C MET A 56 -7.88 6.03 -2.19
N GLU A 57 -8.02 4.99 -1.35
CA GLU A 57 -6.89 4.33 -0.69
C GLU A 57 -5.94 3.69 -1.71
N SER A 58 -6.45 3.10 -2.79
CA SER A 58 -5.58 2.57 -3.85
C SER A 58 -4.76 3.67 -4.53
N ILE A 59 -5.34 4.85 -4.74
CA ILE A 59 -4.64 6.02 -5.30
C ILE A 59 -3.59 6.52 -4.30
N ARG A 60 -3.96 6.59 -3.02
CA ARG A 60 -3.07 6.99 -1.93
C ARG A 60 -1.83 6.11 -1.86
N GLU A 61 -1.98 4.78 -1.92
CA GLU A 61 -0.84 3.86 -1.93
C GLU A 61 0.06 4.05 -3.16
N ALA A 62 -0.51 4.31 -4.34
CA ALA A 62 0.28 4.63 -5.53
C ALA A 62 1.08 5.93 -5.37
N VAL A 63 0.48 6.96 -4.77
CA VAL A 63 1.17 8.24 -4.46
C VAL A 63 2.30 8.03 -3.47
N LEU A 64 2.09 7.21 -2.44
CA LEU A 64 3.11 6.89 -1.45
C LEU A 64 4.28 6.14 -2.10
N GLY A 65 4.00 5.16 -2.95
CA GLY A 65 5.02 4.46 -3.74
C GLY A 65 5.80 5.38 -4.69
N TYR A 66 5.11 6.30 -5.37
CA TYR A 66 5.76 7.32 -6.21
C TYR A 66 6.70 8.19 -5.38
N TYR A 67 6.22 8.71 -4.25
CA TYR A 67 7.02 9.56 -3.37
C TYR A 67 8.24 8.84 -2.80
N GLN A 68 8.11 7.55 -2.44
CA GLN A 68 9.24 6.75 -1.99
C GLN A 68 10.33 6.61 -3.06
N ASN A 69 9.97 6.58 -4.34
CA ASN A 69 10.89 6.42 -5.46
C ASN A 69 11.55 7.74 -5.88
N TYR A 70 10.78 8.83 -5.93
CA TYR A 70 11.23 10.10 -6.49
C TYR A 70 11.48 11.21 -5.47
N LEU A 71 11.09 11.00 -4.20
CA LEU A 71 11.18 11.97 -3.09
C LEU A 71 10.47 13.31 -3.39
N VAL A 72 9.53 13.27 -4.33
CA VAL A 72 8.68 14.38 -4.74
C VAL A 72 7.30 13.83 -5.03
N LEU A 73 6.25 14.56 -4.63
CA LEU A 73 4.87 14.21 -4.95
C LEU A 73 4.60 14.54 -6.42
N PRO A 74 3.83 13.70 -7.14
CA PRO A 74 3.49 14.00 -8.51
C PRO A 74 2.64 15.28 -8.56
N SER A 75 2.84 16.07 -9.61
CA SER A 75 2.05 17.29 -9.79
C SER A 75 0.64 16.92 -10.24
N PRO A 76 -0.41 17.65 -9.82
CA PRO A 76 -1.75 17.42 -10.32
C PRO A 76 -1.82 17.58 -11.84
N ASP A 77 -2.64 16.75 -12.48
CA ASP A 77 -3.06 16.96 -13.86
C ASP A 77 -3.95 18.22 -13.96
N SER A 78 -4.15 18.71 -15.19
CA SER A 78 -4.95 19.92 -15.44
C SER A 78 -6.32 19.87 -14.77
N GLY A 79 -6.59 20.82 -13.88
CA GLY A 79 -7.85 20.91 -13.15
C GLY A 79 -7.89 20.12 -11.84
N TYR A 80 -6.73 19.89 -11.22
CA TYR A 80 -6.60 19.11 -9.98
C TYR A 80 -7.03 17.66 -10.16
N LEU A 81 -6.69 17.07 -11.30
CA LEU A 81 -6.97 15.67 -11.58
C LEU A 81 -5.84 14.79 -11.04
N VAL A 82 -6.19 13.55 -10.71
CA VAL A 82 -5.21 12.52 -10.33
C VAL A 82 -4.26 12.27 -11.51
N PRO A 83 -2.92 12.40 -11.30
CA PRO A 83 -1.92 12.22 -12.36
C PRO A 83 -1.72 10.74 -12.67
N ILE A 84 -2.60 10.16 -13.49
CA ILE A 84 -2.64 8.70 -13.74
C ILE A 84 -1.40 8.18 -14.47
N ASP A 85 -0.82 9.00 -15.35
CA ASP A 85 0.36 8.60 -16.12
C ASP A 85 1.60 8.51 -15.20
N ASP A 86 1.75 9.44 -14.25
CA ASP A 86 2.84 9.42 -13.27
C ASP A 86 2.68 8.28 -12.26
N LEU A 87 1.44 7.97 -11.88
CA LEU A 87 1.11 6.97 -10.87
C LEU A 87 0.92 5.53 -11.42
N ASP A 88 1.07 5.34 -12.74
CA ASP A 88 0.77 4.07 -13.44
C ASP A 88 -0.61 3.49 -13.09
N LEU A 89 -1.61 4.38 -12.98
CA LEU A 89 -2.98 4.03 -12.62
C LEU A 89 -3.86 3.82 -13.86
N PRO A 90 -4.87 2.94 -13.80
CA PRO A 90 -5.84 2.82 -14.88
C PRO A 90 -6.63 4.13 -15.05
N PRO A 91 -7.11 4.47 -16.27
CA PRO A 91 -7.89 5.70 -16.49
C PRO A 91 -9.16 5.81 -15.65
N THR A 92 -9.68 4.69 -15.17
CA THR A 92 -10.84 4.65 -14.25
C THR A 92 -10.53 5.31 -12.90
N ALA A 93 -9.27 5.37 -12.48
CA ALA A 93 -8.84 5.97 -11.22
C ALA A 93 -8.93 7.51 -11.20
N GLN A 94 -9.20 8.18 -12.34
CA GLN A 94 -9.47 9.62 -12.34
C GLN A 94 -10.89 9.96 -11.91
N THR A 95 -11.82 9.04 -12.04
CA THR A 95 -13.25 9.31 -11.87
C THR A 95 -13.84 8.42 -10.80
N ASP A 96 -14.74 8.99 -9.99
CA ASP A 96 -15.56 8.19 -9.12
C ASP A 96 -16.60 7.43 -9.97
N GLU A 97 -16.33 6.16 -10.24
CA GLU A 97 -17.20 5.30 -11.06
C GLU A 97 -18.61 5.16 -10.47
N ILE A 98 -18.73 5.31 -9.16
CA ILE A 98 -19.96 5.11 -8.42
C ILE A 98 -20.87 6.33 -8.56
N TYR A 99 -20.26 7.51 -8.58
CA TYR A 99 -20.90 8.81 -8.65
C TYR A 99 -20.69 9.43 -10.04
N THR A 100 -21.17 8.72 -11.07
CA THR A 100 -21.30 9.12 -12.48
C THR A 100 -20.55 10.40 -12.90
N GLY A 101 -19.24 10.28 -13.13
CA GLY A 101 -18.49 11.22 -13.97
C GLY A 101 -17.91 12.46 -13.29
N ARG A 102 -17.91 12.53 -11.95
CA ARG A 102 -17.05 13.47 -11.22
C ARG A 102 -15.66 12.86 -11.04
N TYR A 103 -14.64 13.70 -11.12
CA TYR A 103 -13.26 13.31 -10.89
C TYR A 103 -12.90 13.38 -9.41
N TYR A 104 -11.91 12.59 -8.98
CA TYR A 104 -11.25 12.81 -7.70
C TYR A 104 -10.38 14.07 -7.80
N ALA A 105 -10.58 15.03 -6.90
CA ALA A 105 -9.70 16.18 -6.81
C ALA A 105 -8.40 15.76 -6.13
N TYR A 106 -7.29 16.00 -6.81
CA TYR A 106 -5.93 15.76 -6.35
C TYR A 106 -5.23 17.09 -6.15
N VAL A 107 -4.86 17.38 -4.92
CA VAL A 107 -4.13 18.59 -4.54
C VAL A 107 -2.84 18.15 -3.87
N ALA A 108 -1.71 18.58 -4.41
CA ALA A 108 -0.40 18.34 -3.83
C ALA A 108 0.34 19.65 -3.63
N THR A 109 1.19 19.67 -2.59
CA THR A 109 2.23 20.68 -2.43
C THR A 109 3.56 19.98 -2.21
N ASN A 110 4.63 20.51 -2.79
CA ASN A 110 6.00 20.07 -2.61
C ASN A 110 6.82 21.26 -2.10
N ASP A 111 7.41 21.10 -0.92
CA ASP A 111 8.28 22.10 -0.27
C ASP A 111 7.69 23.52 -0.23
N GLY A 112 6.37 23.61 -0.02
CA GLY A 112 5.66 24.88 0.06
C GLY A 112 5.18 25.43 -1.28
N THR A 113 5.19 24.61 -2.35
CA THR A 113 4.70 25.00 -3.68
C THR A 113 3.68 23.99 -4.24
N PRO A 114 2.50 24.45 -4.73
CA PRO A 114 2.09 25.85 -4.86
C PRO A 114 1.60 26.49 -3.56
N PHE A 115 1.40 25.70 -2.49
CA PHE A 115 0.89 26.16 -1.20
C PHE A 115 1.98 26.10 -0.14
N SER A 116 2.15 27.14 0.68
CA SER A 116 3.14 27.13 1.77
C SER A 116 2.92 25.96 2.74
N GLU A 117 1.66 25.59 2.95
CA GLU A 117 1.22 24.40 3.66
C GLU A 117 -0.19 24.03 3.21
N LEU A 118 -0.56 22.77 3.33
CA LEU A 118 -1.97 22.35 3.25
C LEU A 118 -2.56 22.26 4.65
N LYS A 119 -3.85 22.55 4.78
CA LYS A 119 -4.58 22.43 6.05
C LYS A 119 -5.84 21.60 5.88
N VAL A 120 -6.14 20.80 6.90
CA VAL A 120 -7.40 20.07 7.05
C VAL A 120 -8.04 20.51 8.36
N ASP A 121 -9.28 20.99 8.31
CA ASP A 121 -10.03 21.51 9.46
C ASP A 121 -9.25 22.59 10.26
N GLY A 122 -8.50 23.43 9.54
CA GLY A 122 -7.66 24.47 10.11
C GLY A 122 -6.33 24.00 10.72
N GLN A 123 -6.05 22.69 10.73
CA GLN A 123 -4.78 22.13 11.17
C GLN A 123 -3.84 21.90 9.98
N SER A 124 -2.61 22.41 10.08
CA SER A 124 -1.57 22.16 9.07
C SER A 124 -1.19 20.69 9.01
N ILE A 125 -1.16 20.14 7.79
CA ILE A 125 -0.65 18.79 7.49
C ILE A 125 0.76 18.82 6.88
N GLY A 126 1.34 20.01 6.72
CA GLY A 126 2.73 20.23 6.28
C GLY A 126 2.87 20.93 4.93
N ASN A 127 4.12 21.22 4.57
CA ASN A 127 4.52 21.90 3.33
C ASN A 127 4.84 20.93 2.17
N THR A 128 4.91 19.63 2.44
CA THR A 128 4.94 18.56 1.45
C THR A 128 3.83 17.59 1.82
N ALA A 129 2.71 17.64 1.12
CA ALA A 129 1.49 16.92 1.49
C ALA A 129 0.56 16.75 0.29
N VAL A 130 -0.34 15.77 0.37
CA VAL A 130 -1.38 15.50 -0.63
C VAL A 130 -2.75 15.43 0.02
N ILE A 131 -3.75 15.93 -0.68
CA ILE A 131 -5.16 15.79 -0.38
C ILE A 131 -5.87 15.21 -1.60
N LEU A 132 -6.66 14.17 -1.35
CA LEU A 132 -7.51 13.51 -2.33
C LEU A 132 -8.96 13.65 -1.87
N ILE A 133 -9.84 14.16 -2.74
CA ILE A 133 -11.23 14.48 -2.40
C ILE A 133 -12.18 13.84 -3.41
N SER A 134 -13.24 13.19 -2.92
CA SER A 134 -14.43 12.84 -3.69
C SER A 134 -15.59 13.74 -3.28
N SER A 135 -16.35 14.24 -4.25
CA SER A 135 -17.51 15.13 -4.05
C SER A 135 -18.77 14.41 -3.53
N GLY A 136 -18.59 13.25 -2.89
CA GLY A 136 -19.67 12.46 -2.30
C GLY A 136 -20.82 12.07 -3.23
N VAL A 137 -21.99 11.83 -2.64
CA VAL A 137 -23.22 11.41 -3.33
C VAL A 137 -23.89 12.58 -4.04
N ASN A 138 -23.75 13.79 -3.50
CA ASN A 138 -24.40 14.99 -4.01
C ASN A 138 -23.71 15.59 -5.25
N LEU A 139 -22.49 15.10 -5.59
CA LEU A 139 -21.68 15.52 -6.74
C LEU A 139 -21.20 16.99 -6.67
N THR A 140 -21.14 17.55 -5.47
CA THR A 140 -20.78 18.94 -5.23
C THR A 140 -19.78 19.00 -4.10
N PHE A 141 -18.60 19.55 -4.35
CA PHE A 141 -17.67 19.89 -3.28
C PHE A 141 -18.28 20.97 -2.39
N GLU A 142 -18.17 20.78 -1.09
CA GLU A 142 -18.82 21.61 -0.08
C GLU A 142 -17.81 22.28 0.85
N GLU A 143 -18.23 23.40 1.44
CA GLU A 143 -17.41 24.19 2.36
C GLU A 143 -16.04 24.55 1.74
N ASN A 144 -14.93 24.29 2.44
CA ASN A 144 -13.59 24.62 1.94
C ASN A 144 -13.17 23.73 0.76
N ASN A 145 -13.80 22.57 0.56
CA ASN A 145 -13.48 21.70 -0.59
C ASN A 145 -13.95 22.29 -1.92
N ALA A 146 -14.82 23.31 -1.89
CA ALA A 146 -15.34 23.97 -3.09
C ALA A 146 -14.28 24.83 -3.81
N ASP A 147 -13.24 25.30 -3.11
CA ASP A 147 -12.13 26.07 -3.67
C ASP A 147 -10.81 25.29 -3.54
N LEU A 148 -10.43 24.58 -4.59
CA LEU A 148 -9.18 23.79 -4.60
C LEU A 148 -7.90 24.66 -4.66
N THR A 149 -8.03 26.00 -4.65
CA THR A 149 -6.93 26.94 -4.90
C THR A 149 -6.46 27.69 -3.65
N ASP A 150 -7.07 27.47 -2.48
CA ASP A 150 -6.74 28.17 -1.24
C ASP A 150 -5.85 27.39 -0.26
N GLY A 151 -5.74 26.07 -0.45
CA GLY A 151 -4.93 25.17 0.38
C GLY A 151 -5.58 24.77 1.72
N GLU A 152 -6.86 25.08 1.92
CA GLU A 152 -7.62 24.71 3.12
C GLU A 152 -8.78 23.77 2.76
N TYR A 153 -8.93 22.69 3.52
CA TYR A 153 -9.91 21.64 3.22
C TYR A 153 -10.67 21.20 4.47
N THR A 154 -11.87 20.68 4.26
CA THR A 154 -12.75 20.22 5.33
C THR A 154 -12.90 18.71 5.25
N GLN A 155 -12.62 18.00 6.35
CA GLN A 155 -12.88 16.56 6.46
C GLN A 155 -14.22 16.30 7.16
N ASP A 156 -14.53 17.04 8.22
CA ASP A 156 -15.78 16.90 8.97
C ASP A 156 -16.64 18.16 8.80
N GLY A 157 -17.48 18.16 7.77
CA GLY A 157 -18.35 19.31 7.47
C GLY A 157 -19.46 19.55 8.50
N THR A 158 -19.94 20.78 8.52
CA THR A 158 -20.96 21.28 9.45
C THR A 158 -22.35 21.34 8.85
N THR A 159 -22.45 21.31 7.51
CA THR A 159 -23.72 21.35 6.78
C THR A 159 -24.42 19.99 6.76
N ALA A 160 -25.75 20.00 6.66
CA ALA A 160 -26.55 18.77 6.63
C ALA A 160 -26.37 17.96 5.33
N ASP A 161 -25.88 18.61 4.29
CA ASP A 161 -25.67 18.03 2.96
C ASP A 161 -24.23 17.54 2.75
N PHE A 162 -23.31 17.85 3.69
CA PHE A 162 -21.89 17.46 3.63
C PHE A 162 -21.71 15.96 3.46
N ASP A 163 -21.23 15.56 2.28
CA ASP A 163 -20.91 14.16 2.00
C ASP A 163 -19.60 13.94 1.24
N ASP A 164 -18.77 14.98 1.16
CA ASP A 164 -17.41 14.89 0.67
C ASP A 164 -16.61 13.84 1.46
N ILE A 165 -15.74 13.12 0.74
CA ILE A 165 -14.82 12.15 1.32
C ILE A 165 -13.42 12.65 1.05
N LEU A 166 -12.65 12.84 2.12
CA LEU A 166 -11.26 13.31 2.07
C LEU A 166 -10.30 12.23 2.59
N ILE A 167 -9.21 12.04 1.87
CA ILE A 167 -8.02 11.29 2.32
C ILE A 167 -6.83 12.23 2.18
N CYS A 168 -5.96 12.27 3.20
CA CYS A 168 -4.74 13.07 3.15
C CYS A 168 -3.49 12.21 3.42
N LEU A 169 -2.37 12.68 2.87
CA LEU A 169 -1.02 12.25 3.19
C LEU A 169 -0.26 13.46 3.75
N SER A 170 0.01 13.43 5.04
CA SER A 170 0.71 14.52 5.73
C SER A 170 2.23 14.45 5.53
N ALA A 171 2.93 15.56 5.72
CA ALA A 171 4.39 15.59 5.68
C ALA A 171 5.04 14.62 6.67
N ASN A 172 4.43 14.44 7.85
CA ASN A 172 4.91 13.49 8.86
C ASN A 172 4.80 12.05 8.36
N GLU A 173 3.68 11.72 7.73
CA GLU A 173 3.46 10.38 7.18
C GLU A 173 4.40 10.07 6.02
N LEU A 174 4.58 11.02 5.11
CA LEU A 174 5.54 10.93 4.01
C LEU A 174 6.98 10.80 4.52
N ALA A 175 7.36 11.55 5.57
CA ALA A 175 8.66 11.42 6.20
C ALA A 175 8.85 10.07 6.87
N SER A 176 7.83 9.54 7.57
CA SER A 176 7.86 8.19 8.14
C SER A 176 8.00 7.11 7.07
N ALA A 177 7.36 7.28 5.91
CA ALA A 177 7.44 6.33 4.80
C ALA A 177 8.85 6.25 4.17
N ILE A 178 9.62 7.35 4.17
CA ILE A 178 11.01 7.37 3.66
C ILE A 178 12.02 6.97 4.74
N ALA A 179 11.82 7.38 5.99
CA ALA A 179 12.78 7.14 7.08
C ALA A 179 13.16 5.66 7.17
N TRP A 180 12.16 4.80 7.01
CA TRP A 180 12.28 3.36 6.93
C TRP A 180 13.13 2.88 5.74
N ARG A 181 12.90 3.42 4.54
CA ARG A 181 13.67 3.06 3.33
C ARG A 181 15.13 3.45 3.47
N ARG A 182 15.41 4.62 4.05
CA ARG A 182 16.79 5.08 4.27
C ARG A 182 17.53 4.18 5.25
N GLU A 183 16.88 3.72 6.31
CA GLU A 183 17.45 2.77 7.27
C GLU A 183 17.83 1.45 6.57
N ILE A 184 16.94 0.91 5.72
CA ILE A 184 17.25 -0.28 4.89
C ILE A 184 18.42 -0.05 3.97
N GLU A 185 18.43 1.07 3.24
CA GLU A 185 19.50 1.35 2.27
C GLU A 185 20.86 1.51 2.95
N GLU A 186 20.90 2.10 4.15
CA GLU A 186 22.10 2.17 4.98
C GLU A 186 22.55 0.77 5.44
N GLU A 187 21.62 -0.09 5.88
CA GLU A 187 21.93 -1.47 6.28
C GLU A 187 22.39 -2.36 5.11
N VAL A 188 21.74 -2.25 3.95
CA VAL A 188 22.14 -2.94 2.71
C VAL A 188 23.50 -2.45 2.25
N ALA A 189 23.81 -1.16 2.38
CA ALA A 189 25.14 -0.63 2.04
C ALA A 189 26.24 -1.19 2.96
N VAL A 190 26.00 -1.27 4.28
CA VAL A 190 26.91 -1.92 5.24
C VAL A 190 27.10 -3.39 4.90
N SER A 191 26.01 -4.08 4.56
CA SER A 191 26.03 -5.50 4.20
C SER A 191 26.79 -5.76 2.89
N ASN A 192 26.60 -4.90 1.87
CA ASN A 192 27.37 -4.96 0.61
C ASN A 192 28.85 -4.63 0.81
N GLN A 193 29.18 -3.72 1.73
CA GLN A 193 30.57 -3.46 2.10
C GLN A 193 31.20 -4.68 2.77
N ALA A 194 30.50 -5.34 3.70
CA ALA A 194 30.95 -6.58 4.30
C ALA A 194 31.14 -7.68 3.24
N ALA A 195 30.20 -7.80 2.30
CA ALA A 195 30.29 -8.71 1.17
C ALA A 195 31.51 -8.46 0.27
N THR A 196 31.87 -7.18 0.05
CA THR A 196 33.05 -6.80 -0.73
C THR A 196 34.33 -7.21 0.00
N ILE A 197 34.43 -6.93 1.30
CA ILE A 197 35.57 -7.35 2.13
C ILE A 197 35.72 -8.88 2.10
N LEU A 198 34.59 -9.60 2.08
CA LEU A 198 34.59 -11.05 1.96
C LEU A 198 35.11 -11.54 0.62
N ALA A 199 34.63 -10.97 -0.49
CA ALA A 199 35.07 -11.34 -1.82
C ALA A 199 36.54 -10.97 -2.09
N GLU A 200 37.05 -9.90 -1.47
CA GLU A 200 38.47 -9.53 -1.52
C GLU A 200 39.37 -10.51 -0.75
N ASN A 201 38.81 -11.24 0.22
CA ASN A 201 39.52 -12.21 1.06
C ASN A 201 39.42 -13.68 0.56
N ASP A 202 38.72 -13.94 -0.54
CA ASP A 202 38.62 -15.25 -1.23
C ASP A 202 39.31 -15.11 -2.60
N ASP A 203 40.64 -15.03 -2.58
CA ASP A 203 41.44 -14.66 -3.76
C ASP A 203 41.62 -15.82 -4.76
N ASP A 204 41.43 -17.07 -4.32
CA ASP A 204 41.49 -18.28 -5.14
C ASP A 204 40.11 -18.85 -5.56
N ALA A 205 39.02 -18.23 -5.06
CA ALA A 205 37.62 -18.56 -5.36
C ALA A 205 37.22 -19.99 -4.97
N ASP A 206 37.86 -20.57 -3.96
CA ASP A 206 37.49 -21.87 -3.41
C ASP A 206 36.35 -21.79 -2.37
N GLY A 207 35.94 -20.57 -2.01
CA GLY A 207 34.87 -20.29 -1.05
C GLY A 207 35.35 -20.36 0.41
N LEU A 208 36.65 -20.33 0.63
CA LEU A 208 37.28 -20.14 1.93
C LEU A 208 37.89 -18.72 1.96
N VAL A 209 37.82 -18.09 3.14
CA VAL A 209 38.71 -16.97 3.43
C VAL A 209 39.99 -17.59 3.95
N ASP A 210 40.85 -18.03 3.04
CA ASP A 210 42.20 -18.46 3.39
C ASP A 210 43.24 -17.56 2.73
N GLU A 211 44.27 -17.20 3.50
CA GLU A 211 45.32 -16.35 2.99
C GLU A 211 46.28 -17.17 2.14
N ASP A 212 46.48 -16.66 0.92
CA ASP A 212 47.58 -16.86 0.00
C ASP A 212 48.76 -17.65 0.61
N LEU A 213 49.11 -18.75 -0.06
CA LEU A 213 50.06 -19.80 0.39
C LEU A 213 51.45 -19.24 0.79
N GLY A 214 51.59 -18.67 1.99
CA GLY A 214 52.81 -17.94 2.31
C GLY A 214 53.09 -17.49 3.76
N GLY A 215 52.12 -17.30 4.66
CA GLY A 215 52.47 -16.84 6.02
C GLY A 215 51.33 -16.65 7.01
N GLU A 216 51.70 -16.51 8.29
CA GLU A 216 50.84 -16.16 9.43
C GLU A 216 50.40 -14.67 9.27
N CYS A 217 49.29 -14.44 8.58
CA CYS A 217 48.64 -13.15 8.29
C CYS A 217 49.51 -12.10 7.54
N GLY A 218 49.74 -12.25 6.24
CA GLY A 218 50.61 -11.37 5.44
C GLY A 218 50.33 -9.85 5.62
N VAL A 219 51.33 -8.99 5.40
CA VAL A 219 51.23 -7.52 5.67
C VAL A 219 50.25 -6.75 4.77
N ASP A 220 49.62 -7.43 3.81
CA ASP A 220 48.81 -6.80 2.77
C ASP A 220 47.30 -7.06 2.94
N ASP A 221 46.88 -7.88 3.91
CA ASP A 221 45.46 -8.20 4.11
C ASP A 221 44.78 -7.37 5.22
N PRO A 222 43.51 -6.94 5.03
CA PRO A 222 42.74 -6.26 6.05
C PRO A 222 42.53 -7.15 7.30
N PRO A 223 42.34 -6.57 8.49
CA PRO A 223 42.14 -7.34 9.73
C PRO A 223 40.93 -8.30 9.64
N GLY A 224 41.20 -9.61 9.61
CA GLY A 224 40.22 -10.70 9.56
C GLY A 224 40.66 -11.94 10.35
N ASN A 225 39.77 -12.93 10.45
CA ASN A 225 39.98 -14.19 11.16
C ASN A 225 40.96 -15.11 10.41
N CYS A 226 42.24 -15.15 10.81
CA CYS A 226 43.26 -16.04 10.22
C CYS A 226 43.17 -17.52 10.69
N ASP A 227 42.00 -18.04 11.09
CA ASP A 227 41.93 -19.41 11.63
C ASP A 227 42.01 -20.52 10.57
N GLY A 228 41.79 -20.20 9.29
CA GLY A 228 41.83 -21.17 8.18
C GLY A 228 40.84 -22.33 8.34
N ILE A 229 39.80 -22.17 9.17
CA ILE A 229 38.85 -23.22 9.55
C ILE A 229 37.40 -22.82 9.20
N THR A 230 37.13 -21.54 9.02
CA THR A 230 35.78 -21.05 8.75
C THR A 230 35.41 -21.29 7.28
N ASP A 231 34.71 -22.38 7.00
CA ASP A 231 34.10 -22.69 5.69
C ASP A 231 32.91 -21.75 5.44
N TRP A 232 33.04 -20.85 4.46
CA TRP A 232 32.03 -19.82 4.21
C TRP A 232 30.80 -20.33 3.47
N ASN A 233 30.83 -21.56 2.95
CA ASN A 233 29.60 -22.25 2.51
C ASN A 233 28.64 -22.53 3.69
N LEU A 234 29.10 -22.38 4.93
CA LEU A 234 28.29 -22.47 6.15
C LEU A 234 27.85 -21.10 6.69
N VAL A 235 28.16 -20.00 5.99
CA VAL A 235 27.66 -18.65 6.32
C VAL A 235 26.21 -18.57 5.89
N SER A 236 25.36 -19.20 6.72
CA SER A 236 23.91 -19.12 6.63
C SER A 236 23.41 -18.25 7.76
N GLY A 237 22.82 -17.11 7.41
CA GLY A 237 22.15 -16.22 8.35
C GLY A 237 23.07 -15.35 9.21
N VAL A 238 22.45 -14.42 9.93
CA VAL A 238 23.08 -13.28 10.62
C VAL A 238 24.15 -13.70 11.63
N GLN A 239 23.96 -14.84 12.30
CA GLN A 239 24.87 -15.32 13.35
C GLN A 239 26.26 -15.65 12.81
N SER A 240 26.37 -16.09 11.56
CA SER A 240 27.66 -16.43 10.95
C SER A 240 28.52 -15.19 10.69
N LEU A 241 27.91 -14.07 10.31
CA LEU A 241 28.58 -12.76 10.13
C LEU A 241 29.06 -12.17 11.46
N ILE A 242 28.26 -12.35 12.52
CA ILE A 242 28.63 -11.94 13.88
C ILE A 242 29.81 -12.77 14.39
N ASN A 243 29.78 -14.08 14.16
CA ASN A 243 30.85 -14.98 14.58
C ASN A 243 32.15 -14.67 13.82
N ALA A 244 32.06 -14.23 12.57
CA ALA A 244 33.21 -13.76 11.80
C ALA A 244 33.70 -12.35 12.19
N GLY A 245 33.01 -11.66 13.10
CA GLY A 245 33.38 -10.31 13.54
C GLY A 245 33.11 -9.21 12.51
N LEU A 246 32.39 -9.51 11.43
CA LEU A 246 32.08 -8.55 10.36
C LEU A 246 30.96 -7.59 10.76
N VAL A 247 30.05 -8.05 11.61
CA VAL A 247 28.96 -7.23 12.12
C VAL A 247 28.90 -7.34 13.64
N SER A 248 28.94 -6.19 14.30
CA SER A 248 28.99 -6.12 15.76
C SER A 248 27.62 -6.08 16.44
N ASN A 249 26.54 -5.87 15.68
CA ASN A 249 25.18 -5.77 16.23
C ASN A 249 24.16 -6.60 15.42
N PRO A 250 23.67 -7.75 15.94
CA PRO A 250 22.67 -8.60 15.26
C PRO A 250 21.37 -7.85 14.92
N ASP A 251 21.00 -6.87 15.75
CA ASP A 251 19.71 -6.19 15.63
C ASP A 251 19.60 -5.33 14.35
N HIS A 252 20.72 -5.13 13.63
CA HIS A 252 20.79 -4.35 12.37
C HIS A 252 20.89 -5.23 11.10
N ILE A 253 20.71 -6.55 11.22
CA ILE A 253 20.71 -7.46 10.06
C ILE A 253 19.39 -8.22 9.93
N VAL A 254 18.36 -7.72 10.61
CA VAL A 254 16.98 -8.02 10.28
C VAL A 254 16.49 -6.88 9.41
N ASP A 255 15.93 -7.23 8.26
CA ASP A 255 15.16 -6.29 7.47
C ASP A 255 14.01 -5.72 8.31
N PRO A 256 13.36 -4.65 7.86
CA PRO A 256 12.40 -4.01 8.74
C PRO A 256 11.06 -4.75 8.87
N TRP A 257 10.89 -5.86 8.17
CA TRP A 257 9.79 -6.78 8.43
C TRP A 257 10.12 -7.71 9.60
N GLY A 258 11.33 -7.63 10.15
CA GLY A 258 11.84 -8.49 11.20
C GLY A 258 12.28 -9.85 10.67
N THR A 259 12.67 -9.92 9.41
CA THR A 259 13.20 -11.13 8.76
C THR A 259 14.71 -10.95 8.56
N GLU A 260 15.50 -11.99 8.78
CA GLU A 260 16.94 -11.92 8.54
C GLU A 260 17.23 -11.71 7.04
N TYR A 261 18.20 -10.85 6.71
CA TYR A 261 18.67 -10.74 5.31
C TYR A 261 19.24 -12.08 4.83
N CYS A 262 18.95 -12.43 3.58
CA CYS A 262 19.44 -13.62 2.90
C CYS A 262 20.78 -13.31 2.22
N TRP A 263 21.71 -14.28 2.26
CA TRP A 263 23.00 -14.21 1.57
C TRP A 263 22.95 -15.00 0.27
N ASP A 264 23.15 -14.32 -0.85
CA ASP A 264 23.38 -14.95 -2.15
C ASP A 264 24.88 -15.23 -2.31
N SER A 265 25.27 -16.49 -2.08
CA SER A 265 26.67 -16.92 -2.21
C SER A 265 27.18 -16.92 -3.65
N VAL A 266 26.30 -16.92 -4.66
CA VAL A 266 26.71 -16.94 -6.07
C VAL A 266 27.06 -15.54 -6.54
N ASN A 267 26.28 -14.55 -6.12
CA ASN A 267 26.49 -13.16 -6.52
C ASN A 267 27.23 -12.33 -5.45
N HIS A 268 27.49 -12.91 -4.28
CA HIS A 268 28.09 -12.27 -3.11
C HIS A 268 27.33 -11.01 -2.69
N LYS A 269 26.01 -11.13 -2.52
CA LYS A 269 25.15 -10.00 -2.13
C LYS A 269 24.14 -10.40 -1.07
N PHE A 270 23.79 -9.44 -0.21
CA PHE A 270 22.64 -9.57 0.68
C PHE A 270 21.38 -9.08 0.00
N TYR A 271 20.26 -9.72 0.30
CA TYR A 271 18.92 -9.30 -0.12
C TYR A 271 17.90 -9.56 0.98
N SER A 272 16.76 -8.91 0.92
CA SER A 272 15.66 -9.14 1.87
C SER A 272 14.55 -9.97 1.22
N ALA A 273 13.95 -10.86 2.01
CA ALA A 273 12.78 -11.67 1.64
C ALA A 273 11.45 -10.88 1.60
N GLY A 274 11.51 -9.55 1.75
CA GLY A 274 10.36 -8.69 1.57
C GLY A 274 9.28 -8.78 2.67
N PRO A 275 8.16 -8.05 2.46
CA PRO A 275 7.02 -8.04 3.38
C PRO A 275 6.42 -9.40 3.73
N ASN A 276 6.43 -10.34 2.78
CA ASN A 276 5.84 -11.67 2.97
C ASN A 276 6.73 -12.62 3.79
N LYS A 277 7.99 -12.23 4.05
CA LYS A 277 9.00 -12.96 4.83
C LYS A 277 9.38 -14.33 4.26
N THR A 278 9.20 -14.52 2.96
CA THR A 278 9.40 -15.78 2.27
C THR A 278 10.44 -15.54 1.18
N ASP A 279 11.62 -16.11 1.34
CA ASP A 279 12.69 -16.02 0.35
C ASP A 279 12.28 -16.71 -0.96
N GLU A 280 12.16 -15.92 -2.03
CA GLU A 280 11.84 -16.38 -3.37
C GLU A 280 13.03 -16.30 -4.34
N GLY A 281 14.25 -16.09 -3.82
CA GLY A 281 15.49 -16.01 -4.58
C GLY A 281 15.52 -14.82 -5.54
N CYS A 282 15.20 -13.63 -5.05
CA CYS A 282 14.97 -12.40 -5.84
C CYS A 282 13.70 -12.44 -6.70
N GLY A 283 12.72 -13.22 -6.28
CA GLY A 283 11.37 -13.28 -6.86
C GLY A 283 10.37 -12.46 -6.04
N GLY A 284 9.14 -12.33 -6.55
CA GLY A 284 8.03 -11.78 -5.76
C GLY A 284 8.25 -10.37 -5.22
N ASP A 285 8.25 -10.25 -3.90
CA ASP A 285 8.46 -9.03 -3.12
C ASP A 285 9.85 -8.96 -2.45
N ASP A 286 10.77 -9.85 -2.82
CA ASP A 286 12.17 -9.78 -2.39
C ASP A 286 12.80 -8.45 -2.84
N ILE A 287 13.57 -7.82 -1.95
CA ILE A 287 14.36 -6.64 -2.29
C ILE A 287 15.79 -7.08 -2.58
N CYS A 288 16.12 -7.15 -3.86
CA CYS A 288 17.46 -7.46 -4.33
C CYS A 288 18.22 -6.25 -4.87
N PRO A 289 19.55 -6.18 -4.64
CA PRO A 289 20.43 -5.12 -5.14
C PRO A 289 20.82 -5.23 -6.63
#